data_AF-A0A7T4R2K9-F1
#
_entry.id   AF-A0A7T4R2K9-F1
#
_cell.length_a   1.000
_cell.length_b   1.000
_cell.length_c   1.000
_cell.angle_alpha   90.00
_cell.angle_beta   90.00
_cell.angle_gamma   90.00
#
_symmetry.space_group_name_H-M   'P 1'
#
loop_
_entity.id
_entity.type
_entity.pdbx_description
1 polymer ?
#
loop_
_entity_poly.entity_id
_entity_poly.type
_entity_poly.pdbx_seq_one_letter_code
_entity_poly.pdbx_strand_id
1 'polypeptide(L)'
;MKTTILFGSLLALSINVALAQPEGNSGSAPKLTATAKLLQQQRSGNNASQEEQYLDGKVRANIYTRYVESFTHGIPERFTEDSFTSED
;
A
#
# COMPACT_ATOMS: atom_id res chain seq x y z
N MET A 1 7.47 36.46 6.78
CA MET A 1 8.36 35.41 6.25
C MET A 1 7.75 34.07 6.65
N LYS A 2 7.37 33.22 5.69
CA LYS A 2 6.80 31.88 5.95
C LYS A 2 7.57 30.89 5.07
N THR A 3 8.43 30.12 5.70
CA THR A 3 9.25 29.07 5.09
C THR A 3 8.41 27.80 4.96
N THR A 4 8.11 27.38 3.74
CA THR A 4 7.46 26.11 3.46
C THR A 4 8.53 25.14 2.95
N ILE A 5 8.82 24.10 3.74
CA ILE A 5 9.75 23.03 3.37
C ILE A 5 8.91 21.81 2.98
N LEU A 6 8.97 21.42 1.71
CA LEU A 6 8.41 20.17 1.18
C LEU A 6 9.57 19.19 0.96
N PHE A 7 9.74 18.23 1.88
CA PHE A 7 10.60 17.07 1.67
C PHE A 7 9.76 15.94 1.05
N GLY A 8 9.86 15.78 -0.28
CA GLY A 8 9.38 14.59 -0.97
C GLY A 8 10.57 13.68 -1.28
N SER A 9 10.77 12.61 -0.51
CA SER A 9 11.71 11.54 -0.85
C SER A 9 10.91 10.31 -1.23
N LEU A 10 10.99 9.96 -2.52
CA LEU A 10 10.31 8.83 -3.15
C LEU A 10 11.14 7.56 -2.91
N LEU A 11 10.67 6.67 -2.03
CA LEU A 11 11.31 5.38 -1.78
C LEU A 11 10.69 4.31 -2.69
N ALA A 12 11.36 4.00 -3.80
CA ALA A 12 10.99 2.90 -4.68
C ALA A 12 11.34 1.55 -4.03
N LEU A 13 10.35 0.67 -3.85
CA LEU A 13 10.53 -0.67 -3.28
C LEU A 13 10.32 -1.74 -4.37
N SER A 14 11.41 -2.26 -4.91
CA SER A 14 11.40 -3.39 -5.85
C SER A 14 11.28 -4.71 -5.08
N ILE A 15 10.17 -5.43 -5.23
CA ILE A 15 9.96 -6.73 -4.57
C ILE A 15 10.41 -7.86 -5.51
N ASN A 16 11.59 -8.43 -5.25
CA ASN A 16 11.95 -9.74 -5.79
C ASN A 16 11.46 -10.82 -4.82
N VAL A 17 10.43 -11.59 -5.18
CA VAL A 17 10.02 -12.79 -4.43
C VAL A 17 10.85 -13.98 -4.93
N ALA A 18 11.88 -14.34 -4.17
CA ALA A 18 12.48 -15.67 -4.23
C ALA A 18 11.87 -16.53 -3.11
N LEU A 19 11.17 -17.60 -3.48
CA LEU A 19 10.65 -18.60 -2.55
C LEU A 19 11.80 -19.53 -2.10
N ALA A 20 12.42 -19.21 -0.97
CA ALA A 20 13.30 -20.12 -0.26
C ALA A 20 12.66 -20.50 1.08
N GLN A 21 12.30 -21.79 1.24
CA GLN A 21 11.94 -22.37 2.54
C GLN A 21 13.23 -22.87 3.21
N PRO A 22 13.55 -22.45 4.46
CA PRO A 22 14.63 -23.08 5.20
C PRO A 22 14.07 -24.15 6.16
N GLU A 23 14.73 -25.30 6.10
CA GLU A 23 14.55 -26.44 7.00
C GLU A 23 14.80 -26.08 8.47
N GLY A 24 14.14 -26.84 9.35
CA GLY A 24 14.03 -26.55 10.78
C GLY A 24 15.36 -26.59 11.55
N ASN A 25 15.48 -25.68 12.50
CA ASN A 25 16.37 -25.84 13.64
C ASN A 25 15.77 -25.17 14.88
N SER A 26 15.55 -25.97 15.94
CA SER A 26 15.00 -25.54 17.23
C SER A 26 16.07 -24.81 18.04
N GLY A 27 15.98 -23.49 18.15
CA GLY A 27 16.85 -22.71 19.04
C GLY A 27 16.73 -21.20 18.79
N SER A 28 16.00 -20.52 19.68
CA SER A 28 15.64 -19.10 19.62
C SER A 28 14.77 -18.70 18.42
N ALA A 29 13.64 -18.02 18.70
CA ALA A 29 12.79 -17.47 17.65
C ALA A 29 13.65 -16.57 16.74
N PRO A 30 13.65 -16.78 15.40
CA PRO A 30 14.40 -15.94 14.50
C PRO A 30 14.04 -14.49 14.77
N LYS A 31 15.04 -13.63 15.00
CA LYS A 31 14.80 -12.19 15.03
C LYS A 31 14.20 -11.83 13.68
N LEU A 32 12.90 -11.53 13.69
CA LEU A 32 12.19 -11.13 12.48
C LEU A 32 12.94 -9.94 11.86
N THR A 33 13.31 -10.08 10.59
CA THR A 33 13.83 -8.97 9.80
C THR A 33 12.83 -7.82 9.83
N ALA A 34 13.28 -6.59 9.58
CA ALA A 34 12.39 -5.43 9.54
C ALA A 34 11.18 -5.68 8.62
N THR A 35 11.41 -6.30 7.46
CA THR A 35 10.37 -6.72 6.51
C THR A 35 9.37 -7.69 7.13
N ALA A 36 9.84 -8.72 7.82
CA ALA A 36 8.95 -9.71 8.44
C ALA A 36 8.08 -9.09 9.55
N LYS A 37 8.61 -8.11 10.29
CA LYS A 37 7.82 -7.36 11.28
C LYS A 37 6.72 -6.52 10.62
N LEU A 38 7.03 -5.80 9.54
CA LEU A 38 6.05 -5.01 8.80
C LEU A 38 4.94 -5.89 8.23
N LEU A 39 5.29 -7.03 7.64
CA LEU A 39 4.31 -8.01 7.13
C LEU A 39 3.42 -8.55 8.25
N GLN A 40 3.98 -8.82 9.43
CA GLN A 40 3.20 -9.24 10.59
C GLN A 40 2.26 -8.14 11.07
N GLN A 41 2.70 -6.88 11.09
CA GLN A 41 1.85 -5.74 11.46
C GLN A 41 0.69 -5.56 10.49
N GLN A 42 0.94 -5.67 9.17
CA GLN A 42 -0.10 -5.58 8.15
C GLN A 42 -1.15 -6.69 8.29
N ARG A 43 -0.73 -7.92 8.62
CA ARG A 43 -1.64 -9.07 8.74
C ARG A 43 -2.42 -9.10 10.05
N SER A 44 -1.81 -8.66 11.15
CA SER A 44 -2.39 -8.81 12.48
C SER A 44 -3.57 -7.86 12.74
N GLY A 45 -3.63 -6.73 12.03
CA GLY A 45 -4.62 -5.68 12.33
C GLY A 45 -4.42 -5.01 13.70
N ASN A 46 -3.39 -5.38 14.47
CA ASN A 46 -3.12 -4.85 15.81
C ASN A 46 -2.90 -3.33 15.84
N ASN A 47 -2.54 -2.74 14.70
CA ASN A 47 -2.31 -1.30 14.55
C ASN A 47 -3.47 -0.60 13.81
N ALA A 48 -4.58 -1.29 13.55
CA ALA A 48 -5.75 -0.67 12.97
C ALA A 48 -6.41 0.27 14.00
N SER A 49 -7.09 1.30 13.50
CA SER A 49 -7.91 2.18 14.34
C SER A 49 -9.01 1.37 15.04
N GLN A 50 -9.20 1.60 16.33
CA GLN A 50 -10.33 1.05 17.08
C GLN A 50 -11.55 1.97 17.05
N GLU A 51 -11.35 3.24 16.69
CA GLU A 51 -12.41 4.24 16.61
C GLU A 51 -13.23 4.10 15.33
N GLU A 52 -14.52 4.36 15.45
CA GLU A 52 -15.42 4.43 14.31
C GLU A 52 -15.03 5.59 13.38
N GLN A 53 -14.84 5.26 12.09
CA GLN A 53 -14.48 6.25 11.09
C GLN A 53 -15.74 6.73 10.37
N TYR A 54 -16.11 7.98 10.62
CA TYR A 54 -17.17 8.65 9.89
C TYR A 54 -16.62 9.29 8.62
N LEU A 55 -17.20 8.91 7.47
CA LEU A 55 -16.94 9.56 6.20
C LEU A 55 -18.05 10.55 5.89
N ASP A 56 -17.67 11.76 5.48
CA ASP A 56 -18.62 12.76 4.98
C ASP A 56 -19.46 12.20 3.82
N GLY A 57 -20.71 12.62 3.72
CA GLY A 57 -21.64 12.13 2.70
C GLY A 57 -21.13 12.31 1.27
N LYS A 58 -20.45 13.43 0.98
CA LYS A 58 -19.86 13.69 -0.35
C LYS A 58 -18.71 12.74 -0.64
N VAL A 59 -17.86 12.48 0.37
CA VAL A 59 -16.75 11.53 0.24
C VAL A 59 -17.28 10.12 -0.03
N ARG A 60 -18.33 9.70 0.69
CA ARG A 60 -18.98 8.40 0.45
C ARG A 60 -19.56 8.29 -0.96
N ALA A 61 -20.24 9.33 -1.44
CA ALA A 61 -20.79 9.37 -2.79
C ALA A 61 -19.67 9.23 -3.84
N ASN A 62 -18.58 9.97 -3.68
CA ASN A 62 -17.45 9.93 -4.62
C ASN A 62 -16.75 8.56 -4.62
N ILE A 63 -16.61 7.92 -3.46
CA ILE A 63 -16.07 6.56 -3.36
C ILE A 63 -16.95 5.58 -4.14
N TYR A 64 -18.28 5.67 -3.96
CA TYR A 64 -19.22 4.82 -4.68
C TYR A 64 -19.18 5.05 -6.19
N THR A 65 -19.19 6.31 -6.63
CA THR A 65 -19.06 6.67 -8.05
C THR A 65 -17.80 6.06 -8.66
N ARG A 66 -16.63 6.27 -8.02
CA ARG A 66 -15.36 5.69 -8.48
C ARG A 66 -15.41 4.17 -8.56
N TYR A 67 -16.03 3.51 -7.58
CA TYR A 67 -16.19 2.06 -7.59
C TYR A 67 -16.98 1.60 -8.82
N VAL A 68 -18.13 2.23 -9.08
CA VAL A 68 -18.97 1.88 -10.25
C VAL A 68 -18.21 2.14 -11.55
N GLU A 69 -17.55 3.30 -11.66
CA GLU A 69 -16.75 3.66 -12.83
C GLU A 69 -15.55 2.72 -13.05
N SER A 70 -14.99 2.12 -11.99
CA SER A 70 -13.85 1.20 -12.16
C SER A 70 -14.18 -0.01 -13.04
N PHE A 71 -15.43 -0.45 -13.07
CA PHE A 71 -15.86 -1.58 -13.91
C PHE A 71 -16.08 -1.21 -15.37
N THR A 72 -16.14 0.07 -15.71
CA THR A 72 -16.28 0.50 -17.10
C THR A 72 -14.95 0.49 -17.85
N HIS A 73 -13.84 0.34 -17.13
CA HIS A 73 -12.49 0.34 -17.70
C HIS A 73 -12.03 -1.09 -17.96
N GLY A 74 -11.64 -1.38 -19.20
CA GLY A 74 -11.05 -2.67 -19.56
C GLY A 74 -9.68 -2.87 -18.90
N ILE A 75 -9.32 -4.13 -18.65
CA ILE A 75 -7.97 -4.47 -18.20
C ILE A 75 -7.00 -4.20 -19.35
N PRO A 76 -5.98 -3.35 -19.17
CA PRO A 76 -4.99 -3.12 -20.22
C PRO A 76 -4.23 -4.41 -20.56
N GLU A 77 -4.04 -4.69 -21.85
CA GLU A 77 -3.23 -5.85 -22.29
C GLU A 77 -1.73 -5.65 -22.02
N ARG A 78 -1.29 -4.40 -21.94
CA ARG A 78 0.09 -3.99 -21.70
C ARG A 78 0.10 -2.85 -20.70
N PHE A 79 1.10 -2.85 -19.83
CA PHE A 79 1.44 -1.71 -18.99
C PHE A 79 2.23 -0.70 -19.82
N THR A 80 1.83 0.57 -19.80
CA THR A 80 2.57 1.68 -20.44
C THR A 80 2.98 2.67 -19.35
N GLU A 81 4.26 3.03 -19.30
CA GLU A 81 4.81 3.95 -18.28
C GLU A 81 4.16 5.34 -18.32
N ASP A 82 3.69 5.77 -19.50
CA ASP A 82 3.03 7.07 -19.72
C ASP A 82 1.64 7.19 -19.07
N SER A 83 1.10 6.10 -18.51
CA SER A 83 -0.26 6.08 -17.90
C SER A 83 -0.38 6.90 -16.60
N PHE A 84 0.73 7.35 -16.02
CA PHE A 84 0.76 8.16 -14.80
C PHE A 84 1.11 9.63 -15.04
N THR A 85 1.42 10.02 -16.28
CA THR A 85 1.73 11.40 -16.67
C THR A 85 0.54 12.00 -17.42
N SER A 86 -0.49 12.39 -16.68
CA SER A 86 -1.50 13.32 -17.20
C SER A 86 -1.02 14.75 -16.93
N GLU A 87 -0.48 15.41 -17.97
CA GLU A 87 -0.26 16.85 -18.02
C GLU A 87 -1.59 17.54 -18.37
N ASP A 88 -2.04 18.48 -17.53
CA ASP A 88 -2.97 19.55 -17.89
C ASP A 88 -2.17 20.83 -18.20
#